data_AF-A0A6L6D7Y1-F1
#
_entry.id   AF-A0A6L6D7Y1-F1
#
_cell.length_a   1.000
_cell.length_b   1.000
_cell.length_c   1.000
_cell.angle_alpha   90.00
_cell.angle_beta   90.00
_cell.angle_gamma   90.00
#
_symmetry.space_group_name_H-M   'P 1'
#
loop_
_entity.id
_entity.type
_entity.pdbx_description
1 polymer ?
#
loop_
_entity_poly.entity_id
_entity_poly.type
_entity_poly.pdbx_seq_one_letter_code
_entity_poly.pdbx_strand_id
1 'polypeptide(L)'
;MNGNGEPIKASYGVLTFDATNRFDYADAEYILADLPESDYVDLQAPTVERAGDGVLKFGTLLPETGNLAFLGPPEFAGVEYAISLINAAGGVLGKPVEYVQGDSGDTSTDTASTTVDRLLGESVDAIVGAASSGVSLTVIDKITAAGVLQISPANTSEKLSTYADNGLYYRTAPSDILQGAVLANLIAGDGNQSVYIMALDDAYGTGLAASIGKNLEAAGVTVLGTKIYDPAAATFDAEVGEVVAANPDAIMLVTFDEGSRILRTMVEQGIGPKVKKVYGCDGNMGNALGENFDAGK
;
A
#
# COMPACT_ATOMS: atom_id res chain seq x y z
N MET A 1 -7.14 -11.64 11.49
CA MET A 1 -7.80 -10.47 10.88
C MET A 1 -9.02 -10.12 11.72
N ASN A 2 -9.45 -8.86 11.71
CA ASN A 2 -10.72 -8.43 12.34
C ASN A 2 -11.86 -8.44 11.31
N GLY A 3 -13.04 -7.96 11.70
CA GLY A 3 -14.22 -7.84 10.86
C GLY A 3 -14.15 -6.84 9.71
N ASN A 4 -13.12 -6.00 9.65
CA ASN A 4 -12.83 -5.13 8.51
C ASN A 4 -11.95 -5.84 7.46
N GLY A 5 -11.69 -7.14 7.65
CA GLY A 5 -10.90 -7.95 6.74
C GLY A 5 -9.40 -7.64 6.73
N GLU A 6 -8.86 -7.00 7.78
CA GLU A 6 -7.46 -6.57 7.85
C GLU A 6 -6.68 -7.22 9.00
N PRO A 7 -5.33 -7.28 8.93
CA PRO A 7 -4.49 -7.74 10.02
C PRO A 7 -4.62 -6.83 11.25
N ILE A 8 -4.81 -7.42 12.43
CA ILE A 8 -4.80 -6.71 13.72
C ILE A 8 -3.40 -6.63 14.35
N LYS A 9 -2.44 -7.34 13.77
CA LYS A 9 -1.04 -7.36 14.17
C LYS A 9 -0.17 -7.21 12.94
N ALA A 10 0.88 -6.42 13.08
CA ALA A 10 1.84 -6.17 12.03
C ALA A 10 3.26 -6.14 12.60
N SER A 11 4.23 -6.41 11.73
CA SER A 11 5.65 -6.18 11.98
C SER A 11 6.17 -5.25 10.90
N TYR A 12 6.73 -4.12 11.30
CA TYR A 12 7.31 -3.13 10.41
C TYR A 12 8.83 -3.20 10.51
N GLY A 13 9.49 -3.55 9.41
CA GLY A 13 10.94 -3.48 9.29
C GLY A 13 11.38 -2.03 9.03
N VAL A 14 12.18 -1.47 9.93
CA VAL A 14 12.84 -0.18 9.74
C VAL A 14 14.15 -0.43 9.00
N LEU A 15 14.23 0.10 7.78
CA LEU A 15 15.35 -0.08 6.87
C LEU A 15 16.10 1.24 6.75
N THR A 16 17.38 1.24 7.15
CA THR A 16 18.21 2.44 7.13
C THR A 16 19.19 2.37 5.97
N PHE A 17 19.07 3.33 5.04
CA PHE A 17 20.00 3.48 3.94
C PHE A 17 21.38 3.93 4.45
N ASP A 18 22.43 3.25 3.99
CA ASP A 18 23.82 3.54 4.31
C ASP A 18 24.42 4.61 3.37
N ALA A 19 25.73 4.86 3.51
CA ALA A 19 26.44 5.84 2.70
C ALA A 19 26.51 5.50 1.19
N THR A 20 26.14 4.29 0.80
CA THR A 20 26.05 3.81 -0.58
C THR A 20 24.63 3.88 -1.15
N ASN A 21 23.69 4.50 -0.41
CA ASN A 21 22.27 4.51 -0.75
C ASN A 21 21.69 3.09 -0.84
N ARG A 22 22.15 2.16 -0.01
CA ARG A 22 21.59 0.80 0.08
C ARG A 22 21.36 0.42 1.53
N PHE A 23 20.57 -0.62 1.76
CA PHE A 23 20.42 -1.24 3.07
C PHE A 23 20.55 -2.76 2.96
N ASP A 24 20.84 -3.40 4.08
CA ASP A 24 20.79 -4.86 4.25
C ASP A 24 19.55 -5.23 5.08
N TYR A 25 18.75 -6.17 4.59
CA TYR A 25 17.60 -6.69 5.33
C TYR A 25 18.01 -7.42 6.62
N ALA A 26 19.25 -7.91 6.70
CA ALA A 26 19.79 -8.51 7.92
C ALA A 26 19.92 -7.50 9.07
N ASP A 27 20.03 -6.21 8.74
CA ASP A 27 20.17 -5.12 9.70
C ASP A 27 18.82 -4.45 10.03
N ALA A 28 17.72 -4.99 9.49
CA ALA A 28 16.38 -4.45 9.72
C ALA A 28 15.97 -4.58 11.19
N GLU A 29 15.56 -3.47 11.80
CA GLU A 29 14.93 -3.46 13.11
C GLU A 29 13.42 -3.65 12.95
N TYR A 30 12.81 -4.56 13.71
CA TYR A 30 11.39 -4.85 13.59
C TYR A 30 10.58 -4.22 14.72
N ILE A 31 9.65 -3.35 14.36
CA ILE A 31 8.68 -2.76 15.27
C ILE A 31 7.38 -3.55 15.16
N LEU A 32 6.96 -4.18 16.26
CA LEU A 32 5.66 -4.82 16.33
C LEU A 32 4.58 -3.78 16.62
N ALA A 33 3.47 -3.86 15.90
CA ALA A 33 2.31 -3.01 16.09
C ALA A 33 1.06 -3.88 16.23
N ASP A 34 0.30 -3.62 17.28
CA ASP A 34 -1.01 -4.22 17.52
C ASP A 34 -2.08 -3.14 17.41
N LEU A 35 -3.20 -3.47 16.78
CA LEU A 35 -4.38 -2.62 16.83
C LEU A 35 -4.91 -2.58 18.27
N PRO A 36 -5.30 -1.42 18.83
CA PRO A 36 -5.89 -1.37 20.16
C PRO A 36 -7.13 -2.27 20.24
N GLU A 37 -7.33 -2.96 21.37
CA GLU A 37 -8.52 -3.82 21.56
C GLU A 37 -9.84 -3.03 21.42
N SER A 38 -9.83 -1.73 21.73
CA SER A 38 -10.98 -0.84 21.53
C SER A 38 -11.40 -0.69 20.06
N ASP A 39 -10.48 -0.96 19.15
CA ASP A 39 -10.63 -0.76 17.71
C ASP A 39 -10.87 -2.10 17.00
N TYR A 40 -11.01 -3.19 17.75
CA TYR A 40 -11.37 -4.50 17.21
C TYR A 40 -12.81 -4.49 16.72
N VAL A 41 -12.97 -4.94 15.48
CA VAL A 41 -14.29 -5.16 14.86
C VAL A 41 -14.55 -6.66 14.82
N ASP A 42 -15.72 -7.07 15.30
CA ASP A 42 -16.16 -8.47 15.25
C ASP A 42 -16.29 -8.96 13.80
N LEU A 43 -15.94 -10.22 13.55
CA LEU A 43 -16.04 -10.82 12.22
C LEU A 43 -17.47 -10.74 11.69
N GLN A 44 -17.61 -10.22 10.47
CA GLN A 44 -18.89 -10.11 9.79
C GLN A 44 -19.11 -11.32 8.88
N ALA A 45 -20.28 -11.94 8.97
CA ALA A 45 -20.67 -12.96 8.02
C ALA A 45 -21.01 -12.29 6.66
N PRO A 46 -20.68 -12.92 5.53
CA PRO A 46 -21.11 -12.43 4.23
C PRO A 46 -22.62 -12.27 4.17
N THR A 47 -23.09 -11.15 3.61
CA THR A 47 -24.52 -10.86 3.47
C THR A 47 -25.12 -11.31 2.14
N VAL A 48 -24.26 -11.76 1.22
CA VAL A 48 -24.62 -12.26 -0.11
C VAL A 48 -24.29 -13.74 -0.19
N GLU A 49 -25.27 -14.57 -0.53
CA GLU A 49 -25.08 -16.00 -0.76
C GLU A 49 -24.90 -16.30 -2.25
N ARG A 50 -23.93 -17.15 -2.58
CA ARG A 50 -23.67 -17.63 -3.94
C ARG A 50 -23.58 -19.15 -3.95
N ALA A 51 -24.32 -19.80 -4.86
CA ALA A 51 -24.27 -21.25 -5.03
C ALA A 51 -22.93 -21.66 -5.67
N GLY A 52 -22.18 -22.54 -5.01
CA GLY A 52 -20.95 -23.12 -5.56
C GLY A 52 -21.23 -24.31 -6.49
N ASP A 53 -20.38 -24.48 -7.50
CA ASP A 53 -20.35 -25.67 -8.38
C ASP A 53 -19.36 -26.76 -7.89
N GLY A 54 -18.72 -26.48 -6.75
CA GLY A 54 -17.75 -27.34 -6.11
C GLY A 54 -16.38 -27.36 -6.81
N VAL A 55 -16.05 -26.37 -7.63
CA VAL A 55 -14.70 -26.06 -8.10
C VAL A 55 -14.33 -24.69 -7.53
N LEU A 56 -13.11 -24.55 -6.98
CA LEU A 56 -12.64 -23.25 -6.54
C LEU A 56 -11.92 -22.55 -7.70
N LYS A 57 -12.42 -21.39 -8.11
CA LYS A 57 -11.86 -20.56 -9.17
C LYS A 57 -11.43 -19.20 -8.65
N PHE A 58 -10.17 -18.84 -8.87
CA PHE A 58 -9.62 -17.52 -8.55
C PHE A 58 -9.44 -16.65 -9.79
N GLY A 59 -9.74 -15.37 -9.63
CA GLY A 59 -9.27 -14.30 -10.49
C GLY A 59 -8.11 -13.54 -9.84
N THR A 60 -7.26 -12.91 -10.64
CA THR A 60 -6.41 -11.81 -10.18
C THR A 60 -6.86 -10.49 -10.78
N LEU A 61 -6.64 -9.43 -10.02
CA LEU A 61 -6.78 -8.03 -10.43
C LEU A 61 -5.51 -7.30 -9.98
N LEU A 62 -4.38 -7.66 -10.56
CA LEU A 62 -3.06 -7.18 -10.15
C LEU A 62 -2.45 -6.32 -11.27
N PRO A 63 -1.52 -5.40 -10.97
CA PRO A 63 -1.05 -4.44 -11.95
C PRO A 63 -0.11 -5.10 -12.97
N GLU A 64 -0.61 -5.41 -14.17
CA GLU A 64 0.23 -5.73 -15.33
C GLU A 64 0.68 -4.46 -16.05
N THR A 65 -0.22 -3.47 -16.07
CA THR A 65 0.02 -2.14 -16.61
C THR A 65 -0.15 -1.07 -15.54
N GLY A 66 0.23 0.16 -15.89
CA GLY A 66 0.08 1.31 -15.02
C GLY A 66 1.27 1.59 -14.10
N ASN A 67 1.10 2.58 -13.23
CA ASN A 67 2.16 3.10 -12.36
C ASN A 67 2.67 2.07 -11.32
N LEU A 68 1.85 1.08 -10.95
CA LEU A 68 2.23 0.02 -10.02
C LEU A 68 2.64 -1.29 -10.70
N ALA A 69 2.87 -1.30 -12.03
CA ALA A 69 3.22 -2.52 -12.77
C ALA A 69 4.50 -3.22 -12.27
N PHE A 70 5.37 -2.50 -11.55
CA PHE A 70 6.55 -3.09 -10.91
C PHE A 70 6.19 -4.08 -9.78
N LEU A 71 5.01 -3.95 -9.16
CA LEU A 71 4.50 -4.89 -8.15
C LEU A 71 3.95 -6.18 -8.76
N GLY A 72 3.47 -6.14 -10.01
CA GLY A 72 2.77 -7.25 -10.64
C GLY A 72 3.55 -8.57 -10.65
N PRO A 73 4.79 -8.63 -11.20
CA PRO A 73 5.51 -9.88 -11.36
C PRO A 73 5.65 -10.73 -10.08
N PRO A 74 6.09 -10.19 -8.92
CA PRO A 74 6.14 -10.98 -7.69
C PRO A 74 4.74 -11.35 -7.16
N GLU A 75 3.73 -10.49 -7.33
CA GLU A 75 2.36 -10.78 -6.87
C GLU A 75 1.73 -11.94 -7.68
N PHE A 76 1.84 -11.91 -9.01
CA PHE A 76 1.37 -13.00 -9.88
C PHE A 76 2.09 -14.32 -9.55
N ALA A 77 3.43 -14.28 -9.41
CA ALA A 77 4.20 -15.46 -9.05
C ALA A 77 3.78 -16.05 -7.69
N GLY A 78 3.43 -15.19 -6.72
CA GLY A 78 2.91 -15.61 -5.42
C GLY A 78 1.58 -16.36 -5.53
N VAL A 79 0.63 -15.85 -6.32
CA VAL A 79 -0.66 -16.50 -6.58
C VAL A 79 -0.47 -17.84 -7.26
N GLU A 80 0.30 -17.87 -8.35
CA GLU A 80 0.58 -19.09 -9.11
C GLU A 80 1.26 -20.16 -8.25
N TYR A 81 2.23 -19.75 -7.42
CA TYR A 81 2.91 -20.67 -6.52
C TYR A 81 1.97 -21.24 -5.46
N ALA A 82 1.12 -20.41 -4.83
CA ALA A 82 0.13 -20.88 -3.87
C ALA A 82 -0.84 -21.90 -4.49
N ILE A 83 -1.34 -21.62 -5.70
CA ILE A 83 -2.21 -22.54 -6.44
C ILE A 83 -1.49 -23.85 -6.75
N SER A 84 -0.21 -23.79 -7.16
CA SER A 84 0.58 -24.98 -7.43
C SER A 84 0.71 -25.90 -6.20
N LEU A 85 0.90 -25.32 -5.01
CA LEU A 85 1.00 -26.06 -3.75
C LEU A 85 -0.34 -26.68 -3.36
N ILE A 86 -1.44 -25.93 -3.50
CA ILE A 86 -2.80 -26.42 -3.22
C ILE A 86 -3.13 -27.61 -4.14
N ASN A 87 -2.87 -27.48 -5.43
CA ASN A 87 -3.14 -28.54 -6.40
C ASN A 87 -2.25 -29.76 -6.18
N ALA A 88 -0.97 -29.58 -5.82
CA ALA A 88 -0.09 -30.67 -5.44
C ALA A 88 -0.56 -31.41 -4.16
N ALA A 89 -1.26 -30.72 -3.25
CA ALA A 89 -1.85 -31.29 -2.05
C ALA A 89 -3.20 -32.00 -2.28
N GLY A 90 -3.64 -32.15 -3.54
CA GLY A 90 -4.91 -32.80 -3.90
C GLY A 90 -6.05 -31.83 -4.21
N GLY A 91 -5.77 -30.52 -4.23
CA GLY A 91 -6.73 -29.49 -4.59
C GLY A 91 -7.77 -29.20 -3.50
N VAL A 92 -8.82 -28.48 -3.88
CA VAL A 92 -9.94 -28.11 -2.99
C VAL A 92 -11.13 -29.01 -3.32
N LEU A 93 -11.69 -29.64 -2.28
CA LEU A 93 -12.75 -30.66 -2.43
C LEU A 93 -12.38 -31.79 -3.42
N GLY A 94 -11.08 -32.12 -3.49
CA GLY A 94 -10.54 -33.15 -4.38
C GLY A 94 -10.46 -32.74 -5.85
N LYS A 95 -10.61 -31.44 -6.16
CA LYS A 95 -10.50 -30.89 -7.52
C LYS A 95 -9.41 -29.82 -7.60
N PRO A 96 -8.71 -29.70 -8.73
CA PRO A 96 -7.74 -28.63 -8.91
C PRO A 96 -8.43 -27.27 -8.87
N VAL A 97 -7.73 -26.29 -8.31
CA VAL A 97 -8.08 -24.87 -8.35
C VAL A 97 -7.87 -24.33 -9.76
N GLU A 98 -8.85 -23.57 -10.25
CA GLU A 98 -8.78 -22.85 -11.52
C GLU A 98 -8.31 -21.41 -11.31
N TYR A 99 -7.54 -20.88 -12.27
CA TYR A 99 -6.95 -19.55 -12.21
C TYR A 99 -7.24 -18.76 -13.49
N VAL A 100 -7.68 -17.52 -13.32
CA VAL A 100 -7.91 -16.56 -14.39
C VAL A 100 -7.13 -15.28 -14.09
N GLN A 101 -6.12 -15.00 -14.90
CA GLN A 101 -5.31 -13.79 -14.72
C GLN A 101 -6.07 -12.52 -15.14
N GLY A 102 -5.83 -11.39 -14.48
CA GLY A 102 -6.39 -10.11 -14.86
C GLY A 102 -5.57 -8.90 -14.44
N ASP A 103 -5.49 -7.93 -15.34
CA ASP A 103 -4.83 -6.63 -15.13
C ASP A 103 -5.74 -5.65 -14.39
N SER A 104 -5.18 -4.95 -13.41
CA SER A 104 -5.85 -3.83 -12.73
C SER A 104 -5.67 -2.50 -13.46
N GLY A 105 -4.57 -2.30 -14.18
CA GLY A 105 -4.13 -0.98 -14.63
C GLY A 105 -4.10 0.05 -13.49
N ASP A 106 -4.40 1.29 -13.84
CA ASP A 106 -4.47 2.46 -12.95
C ASP A 106 -5.90 3.04 -12.89
N THR A 107 -6.11 3.97 -11.96
CA THR A 107 -7.37 4.75 -11.84
C THR A 107 -7.64 5.68 -13.02
N SER A 108 -6.69 5.86 -13.95
CA SER A 108 -6.84 6.67 -15.16
C SER A 108 -7.46 5.91 -16.33
N THR A 109 -7.74 4.61 -16.18
CA THR A 109 -8.27 3.72 -17.23
C THR A 109 -9.47 2.91 -16.73
N ASP A 110 -10.23 2.32 -17.66
CA ASP A 110 -11.33 1.40 -17.35
C ASP A 110 -10.88 -0.06 -17.22
N THR A 111 -9.56 -0.31 -17.17
CA THR A 111 -8.98 -1.66 -17.17
C THR A 111 -9.52 -2.50 -16.02
N ALA A 112 -9.47 -2.00 -14.79
CA ALA A 112 -9.98 -2.73 -13.63
C ALA A 112 -11.46 -3.10 -13.76
N SER A 113 -12.30 -2.15 -14.18
CA SER A 113 -13.74 -2.36 -14.33
C SER A 113 -14.05 -3.45 -15.37
N THR A 114 -13.35 -3.41 -16.51
CA THR A 114 -13.49 -4.38 -17.61
C THR A 114 -12.98 -5.77 -17.21
N THR A 115 -11.83 -5.83 -16.52
CA THR A 115 -11.28 -7.08 -15.98
C THR A 115 -12.25 -7.71 -15.00
N VAL A 116 -12.82 -6.95 -14.07
CA VAL A 116 -13.80 -7.48 -13.12
C VAL A 116 -15.05 -8.00 -13.82
N ASP A 117 -15.60 -7.30 -14.81
CA ASP A 117 -16.78 -7.79 -15.56
C ASP A 117 -16.51 -9.16 -16.20
N ARG A 118 -15.31 -9.34 -16.77
CA ARG A 118 -14.89 -10.62 -17.33
C ARG A 118 -14.74 -11.69 -16.24
N LEU A 119 -14.06 -11.40 -15.14
CA LEU A 119 -13.87 -12.37 -14.04
C LEU A 119 -15.21 -12.83 -13.45
N LEU A 120 -16.16 -11.90 -13.26
CA LEU A 120 -17.52 -12.23 -12.82
C LEU A 120 -18.26 -13.08 -13.85
N GLY A 121 -18.13 -12.76 -15.15
CA GLY A 121 -18.68 -13.57 -16.25
C GLY A 121 -18.09 -14.99 -16.30
N GLU A 122 -16.83 -15.16 -15.91
CA GLU A 122 -16.14 -16.46 -15.78
C GLU A 122 -16.45 -17.17 -14.45
N SER A 123 -17.30 -16.58 -13.61
CA SER A 123 -17.79 -17.14 -12.34
C SER A 123 -16.68 -17.45 -11.34
N VAL A 124 -15.67 -16.58 -11.21
CA VAL A 124 -14.66 -16.69 -10.14
C VAL A 124 -15.31 -16.58 -8.76
N ASP A 125 -14.75 -17.28 -7.77
CA ASP A 125 -15.22 -17.26 -6.37
C ASP A 125 -14.52 -16.19 -5.54
N ALA A 126 -13.29 -15.86 -5.93
CA ALA A 126 -12.49 -14.85 -5.26
C ALA A 126 -11.57 -14.14 -6.26
N ILE A 127 -11.27 -12.88 -5.98
CA ILE A 127 -10.35 -12.03 -6.73
C ILE A 127 -9.22 -11.61 -5.79
N VAL A 128 -7.98 -11.96 -6.15
CA VAL A 128 -6.78 -11.45 -5.49
C VAL A 128 -6.42 -10.10 -6.13
N GLY A 129 -6.55 -9.02 -5.38
CA GLY A 129 -6.30 -7.65 -5.84
C GLY A 129 -7.27 -6.60 -5.28
N ALA A 130 -7.15 -5.33 -5.64
CA ALA A 130 -6.03 -4.78 -6.41
C ALA A 130 -4.90 -4.32 -5.49
N ALA A 131 -3.69 -4.16 -6.03
CA ALA A 131 -2.57 -3.62 -5.29
C ALA A 131 -2.80 -2.16 -4.88
N SER A 132 -3.38 -1.34 -5.77
CA SER A 132 -3.73 0.05 -5.48
C SER A 132 -5.00 0.16 -4.65
N SER A 133 -4.93 0.99 -3.60
CA SER A 133 -6.10 1.42 -2.81
C SER A 133 -7.14 2.13 -3.70
N GLY A 134 -6.67 3.05 -4.56
CA GLY A 134 -7.52 3.80 -5.46
C GLY A 134 -8.25 2.89 -6.45
N VAL A 135 -7.55 1.94 -7.07
CA VAL A 135 -8.17 0.98 -8.00
C VAL A 135 -9.18 0.07 -7.29
N SER A 136 -8.88 -0.39 -6.07
CA SER A 136 -9.82 -1.24 -5.33
C SER A 136 -11.13 -0.51 -5.03
N LEU A 137 -11.06 0.78 -4.66
CA LEU A 137 -12.22 1.61 -4.40
C LEU A 137 -13.12 1.82 -5.64
N THR A 138 -12.64 1.61 -6.87
CA THR A 138 -13.47 1.74 -8.08
C THR A 138 -14.27 0.47 -8.40
N VAL A 139 -13.90 -0.69 -7.85
CA VAL A 139 -14.49 -1.99 -8.22
C VAL A 139 -15.05 -2.80 -7.04
N ILE A 140 -14.72 -2.45 -5.80
CA ILE A 140 -15.12 -3.22 -4.60
C ILE A 140 -16.65 -3.44 -4.51
N ASP A 141 -17.46 -2.42 -4.82
CA ASP A 141 -18.91 -2.54 -4.86
C ASP A 141 -19.38 -3.58 -5.88
N LYS A 142 -18.77 -3.59 -7.07
CA LYS A 142 -19.11 -4.52 -8.15
C LYS A 142 -18.78 -5.97 -7.75
N ILE A 143 -17.62 -6.19 -7.14
CA ILE A 143 -17.14 -7.51 -6.73
C ILE A 143 -18.01 -8.05 -5.59
N THR A 144 -18.18 -7.26 -4.53
CA THR A 144 -18.88 -7.70 -3.31
C THR A 144 -20.39 -7.84 -3.52
N ALA A 145 -21.01 -6.99 -4.35
CA ALA A 145 -22.43 -7.15 -4.72
C ALA A 145 -22.70 -8.44 -5.51
N ALA A 146 -21.70 -8.96 -6.23
CA ALA A 146 -21.78 -10.25 -6.92
C ALA A 146 -21.56 -11.45 -5.98
N GLY A 147 -21.31 -11.22 -4.69
CA GLY A 147 -21.01 -12.28 -3.72
C GLY A 147 -19.63 -12.90 -3.90
N VAL A 148 -18.71 -12.18 -4.55
CA VAL A 148 -17.32 -12.62 -4.78
C VAL A 148 -16.41 -12.00 -3.73
N LEU A 149 -15.50 -12.80 -3.18
CA LEU A 149 -14.51 -12.34 -2.23
C LEU A 149 -13.45 -11.49 -2.94
N GLN A 150 -13.10 -10.34 -2.40
CA GLN A 150 -11.92 -9.59 -2.79
C GLN A 150 -10.85 -9.69 -1.69
N ILE A 151 -9.63 -10.07 -2.05
CA ILE A 151 -8.49 -10.04 -1.12
C ILE A 151 -7.29 -9.33 -1.73
N SER A 152 -6.94 -8.15 -1.22
CA SER A 152 -5.78 -7.43 -1.71
C SER A 152 -4.48 -7.91 -1.06
N PRO A 153 -3.38 -8.09 -1.83
CA PRO A 153 -2.08 -8.37 -1.26
C PRO A 153 -1.39 -7.12 -0.68
N ALA A 154 -1.78 -5.90 -1.08
CA ALA A 154 -0.94 -4.71 -0.89
C ALA A 154 -1.65 -3.43 -0.42
N ASN A 155 -2.94 -3.22 -0.67
CA ASN A 155 -3.56 -1.91 -0.41
C ASN A 155 -3.72 -1.58 1.09
N THR A 156 -3.32 -0.39 1.51
CA THR A 156 -3.20 -0.04 2.95
C THR A 156 -4.14 1.08 3.40
N SER A 157 -4.78 1.81 2.47
CA SER A 157 -5.61 2.98 2.79
C SER A 157 -6.65 2.67 3.87
N GLU A 158 -6.78 3.57 4.85
CA GLU A 158 -7.78 3.47 5.92
C GLU A 158 -9.24 3.53 5.40
N LYS A 159 -9.46 4.08 4.19
CA LYS A 159 -10.78 4.13 3.56
C LYS A 159 -11.38 2.74 3.35
N LEU A 160 -10.52 1.72 3.20
CA LEU A 160 -10.93 0.33 3.01
C LEU A 160 -11.30 -0.33 4.35
N SER A 161 -10.77 0.14 5.49
CA SER A 161 -11.08 -0.41 6.83
C SER A 161 -12.53 -0.20 7.25
N THR A 162 -13.24 0.77 6.66
CA THR A 162 -14.64 1.08 7.02
C THR A 162 -15.58 1.00 5.83
N TYR A 163 -15.11 0.42 4.72
CA TYR A 163 -15.87 0.33 3.50
C TYR A 163 -17.00 -0.69 3.66
N ALA A 164 -18.20 -0.36 3.17
CA ALA A 164 -19.31 -1.31 3.18
C ALA A 164 -19.07 -2.36 2.08
N ASP A 165 -18.63 -3.54 2.47
CA ASP A 165 -18.11 -4.58 1.55
C ASP A 165 -18.90 -5.90 1.61
N ASN A 166 -20.07 -5.89 2.25
CA ASN A 166 -20.90 -7.07 2.47
C ASN A 166 -20.20 -8.23 3.23
N GLY A 167 -19.12 -7.97 3.98
CA GLY A 167 -18.29 -8.98 4.64
C GLY A 167 -17.38 -9.74 3.68
N LEU A 168 -17.11 -9.20 2.50
CA LEU A 168 -16.46 -9.88 1.38
C LEU A 168 -15.15 -9.22 0.92
N TYR A 169 -14.63 -8.23 1.63
CA TYR A 169 -13.31 -7.67 1.34
C TYR A 169 -12.33 -7.95 2.47
N TYR A 170 -11.09 -8.27 2.06
CA TYR A 170 -9.98 -8.56 2.95
C TYR A 170 -8.68 -7.99 2.36
N ARG A 171 -7.65 -7.90 3.19
CA ARG A 171 -6.29 -7.59 2.77
C ARG A 171 -5.25 -8.28 3.64
N THR A 172 -4.11 -8.62 3.05
CA THR A 172 -2.97 -9.17 3.80
C THR A 172 -1.98 -8.10 4.25
N ALA A 173 -2.04 -6.91 3.68
CA ALA A 173 -1.30 -5.75 4.13
C ALA A 173 -2.00 -5.08 5.35
N PRO A 174 -1.25 -4.60 6.35
CA PRO A 174 -1.83 -3.86 7.47
C PRO A 174 -2.31 -2.47 7.03
N SER A 175 -3.28 -1.93 7.77
CA SER A 175 -3.81 -0.58 7.53
C SER A 175 -2.77 0.52 7.79
N ASP A 176 -2.87 1.62 7.05
CA ASP A 176 -2.14 2.87 7.28
C ASP A 176 -2.44 3.49 8.66
N ILE A 177 -3.50 3.04 9.34
CA ILE A 177 -3.76 3.34 10.75
C ILE A 177 -2.60 2.86 11.63
N LEU A 178 -2.15 1.62 11.43
CA LEU A 178 -1.02 1.04 12.18
C LEU A 178 0.30 1.66 11.73
N GLN A 179 0.52 1.77 10.41
CA GLN A 179 1.78 2.29 9.88
C GLN A 179 2.00 3.76 10.25
N GLY A 180 0.95 4.59 10.19
CA GLY A 180 1.05 6.01 10.55
C GLY A 180 1.43 6.22 12.01
N ALA A 181 0.91 5.38 12.92
CA ALA A 181 1.31 5.39 14.32
C ALA A 181 2.78 4.95 14.52
N VAL A 182 3.22 3.91 13.82
CA VAL A 182 4.61 3.44 13.88
C VAL A 182 5.58 4.50 13.35
N LEU A 183 5.30 5.09 12.19
CA LEU A 183 6.13 6.15 11.60
C LEU A 183 6.19 7.39 12.49
N ALA A 184 5.05 7.84 13.04
CA ALA A 184 5.03 8.98 13.94
C ALA A 184 5.85 8.73 15.22
N ASN A 185 5.73 7.53 15.81
CA ASN A 185 6.51 7.15 17.00
C ASN A 185 8.01 7.05 16.69
N LEU A 186 8.39 6.52 15.52
CA LEU A 186 9.78 6.47 15.07
C LEU A 186 10.35 7.89 14.92
N ILE A 187 9.65 8.76 14.20
CA ILE A 187 10.08 10.13 13.95
C ILE A 187 10.19 10.93 15.26
N ALA A 188 9.22 10.80 16.16
CA ALA A 188 9.25 11.45 17.47
C ALA A 188 10.36 10.87 18.37
N GLY A 189 10.54 9.55 18.37
CA GLY A 189 11.56 8.84 19.14
C GLY A 189 12.99 9.21 18.73
N ASP A 190 13.20 9.57 17.47
CA ASP A 190 14.46 10.11 16.95
C ASP A 190 14.73 11.57 17.38
N GLY A 191 13.80 12.19 18.11
CA GLY A 191 13.95 13.53 18.71
C GLY A 191 13.59 14.69 17.78
N ASN A 192 12.94 14.43 16.65
CA ASN A 192 12.48 15.48 15.73
C ASN A 192 11.33 16.28 16.37
N GLN A 193 11.37 17.61 16.26
CA GLN A 193 10.33 18.50 16.82
C GLN A 193 9.39 19.04 15.74
N SER A 194 9.83 19.02 14.49
CA SER A 194 9.06 19.49 13.34
C SER A 194 9.23 18.61 12.11
N VAL A 195 8.14 18.38 11.40
CA VAL A 195 8.09 17.54 10.19
C VAL A 195 7.36 18.26 9.07
N TYR A 196 7.83 18.10 7.84
CA TYR A 196 7.06 18.41 6.64
C TYR A 196 6.74 17.10 5.90
N ILE A 197 5.48 16.92 5.52
CA ILE A 197 5.02 15.71 4.85
C ILE A 197 4.83 16.02 3.36
N MET A 198 5.40 15.20 2.49
CA MET A 198 5.08 15.18 1.06
C MET A 198 4.34 13.88 0.76
N ALA A 199 3.21 13.97 0.07
CA ALA A 199 2.40 12.80 -0.25
C ALA A 199 1.81 12.89 -1.65
N LEU A 200 1.80 11.78 -2.38
CA LEU A 200 1.14 11.70 -3.68
C LEU A 200 -0.38 11.95 -3.58
N ASP A 201 -0.95 12.53 -4.64
CA ASP A 201 -2.37 12.86 -4.74
C ASP A 201 -3.24 11.63 -5.09
N ASP A 202 -3.37 10.71 -4.14
CA ASP A 202 -4.31 9.60 -4.23
C ASP A 202 -4.87 9.17 -2.86
N ALA A 203 -5.71 8.14 -2.86
CA ALA A 203 -6.35 7.63 -1.63
C ALA A 203 -5.39 6.97 -0.64
N TYR A 204 -4.22 6.51 -1.09
CA TYR A 204 -3.16 5.98 -0.24
C TYR A 204 -2.37 7.14 0.37
N GLY A 205 -1.80 8.01 -0.47
CA GLY A 205 -0.97 9.14 -0.06
C GLY A 205 -1.67 10.09 0.89
N THR A 206 -2.88 10.54 0.53
CA THR A 206 -3.65 11.47 1.37
C THR A 206 -4.09 10.83 2.70
N GLY A 207 -4.44 9.55 2.68
CA GLY A 207 -4.86 8.80 3.88
C GLY A 207 -3.70 8.59 4.85
N LEU A 208 -2.57 8.08 4.36
CA LEU A 208 -1.38 7.84 5.17
C LEU A 208 -0.79 9.15 5.71
N ALA A 209 -0.74 10.22 4.90
CA ALA A 209 -0.29 11.53 5.36
C ALA A 209 -1.16 12.08 6.51
N ALA A 210 -2.48 11.93 6.43
CA ALA A 210 -3.40 12.33 7.50
C ALA A 210 -3.18 11.49 8.77
N SER A 211 -3.02 10.17 8.63
CA SER A 211 -2.72 9.25 9.74
C SER A 211 -1.40 9.62 10.43
N ILE A 212 -0.32 9.82 9.66
CA ILE A 212 0.99 10.22 10.19
C ILE A 212 0.89 11.58 10.89
N GLY A 213 0.30 12.59 10.23
CA GLY A 213 0.19 13.94 10.77
C GLY A 213 -0.54 13.99 12.12
N LYS A 214 -1.70 13.30 12.20
CA LYS A 214 -2.46 13.17 13.46
C LYS A 214 -1.63 12.54 14.57
N ASN A 215 -0.90 11.47 14.29
CA ASN A 215 -0.10 10.78 15.29
C ASN A 215 1.15 11.57 15.69
N LEU A 216 1.77 12.32 14.77
CA LEU A 216 2.88 13.23 15.07
C LEU A 216 2.45 14.34 16.03
N GLU A 217 1.31 14.99 15.76
CA GLU A 217 0.77 16.03 16.64
C GLU A 217 0.44 15.46 18.03
N ALA A 218 -0.14 14.27 18.10
CA ALA A 218 -0.40 13.58 19.36
C ALA A 218 0.89 13.24 20.14
N ALA A 219 2.00 13.00 19.43
CA ALA A 219 3.32 12.78 20.00
C ALA A 219 4.08 14.10 20.32
N GLY A 220 3.48 15.27 20.08
CA GLY A 220 4.08 16.58 20.35
C GLY A 220 5.04 17.08 19.26
N VAL A 221 5.04 16.47 18.07
CA VAL A 221 5.81 16.91 16.91
C VAL A 221 4.94 17.84 16.04
N THR A 222 5.48 18.99 15.65
CA THR A 222 4.72 19.98 14.84
C THR A 222 4.79 19.62 13.35
N VAL A 223 3.63 19.49 12.69
CA VAL A 223 3.57 19.38 11.22
C VAL A 223 3.61 20.77 10.60
N LEU A 224 4.74 21.15 9.99
CA LEU A 224 4.91 22.48 9.38
C LEU A 224 4.17 22.63 8.05
N GLY A 225 3.81 21.52 7.43
CA GLY A 225 3.00 21.49 6.22
C GLY A 225 2.84 20.08 5.68
N THR A 226 1.84 19.93 4.83
CA THR A 226 1.58 18.72 4.05
C THR A 226 1.41 19.11 2.59
N LYS A 227 2.36 18.74 1.74
CA LYS A 227 2.28 18.96 0.31
C LYS A 227 1.74 17.72 -0.37
N ILE A 228 0.52 17.83 -0.88
CA ILE A 228 -0.05 16.86 -1.81
C ILE A 228 0.48 17.18 -3.21
N TYR A 229 1.14 16.22 -3.87
CA TYR A 229 1.79 16.41 -5.17
C TYR A 229 1.22 15.49 -6.24
N ASP A 230 1.26 15.94 -7.50
CA ASP A 230 0.94 15.10 -8.66
C ASP A 230 2.15 14.17 -8.96
N PRO A 231 2.02 12.83 -8.82
CA PRO A 231 3.12 11.92 -9.11
C PRO A 231 3.55 11.94 -10.59
N ALA A 232 2.68 12.39 -11.49
CA ALA A 232 2.97 12.57 -12.91
C ALA A 232 3.67 13.90 -13.25
N ALA A 233 3.93 14.75 -12.25
CA ALA A 233 4.63 16.01 -12.47
C ALA A 233 5.99 15.81 -13.16
N ALA A 234 6.33 16.73 -14.06
CA ALA A 234 7.60 16.68 -14.79
C ALA A 234 8.80 16.97 -13.88
N THR A 235 8.64 17.92 -12.95
CA THR A 235 9.61 18.25 -11.89
C THR A 235 8.89 18.46 -10.57
N PHE A 236 9.65 18.47 -9.47
CA PHE A 236 9.15 18.67 -8.11
C PHE A 236 9.74 19.92 -7.44
N ASP A 237 10.23 20.88 -8.24
CA ASP A 237 10.98 22.04 -7.73
C ASP A 237 10.14 22.92 -6.80
N ALA A 238 8.87 23.12 -7.14
CA ALA A 238 7.95 23.96 -6.36
C ALA A 238 7.60 23.28 -5.03
N GLU A 239 7.30 21.98 -5.08
CA GLU A 239 6.98 21.14 -3.93
C GLU A 239 8.16 21.12 -2.95
N VAL A 240 9.38 20.87 -3.44
CA VAL A 240 10.60 20.87 -2.61
C VAL A 240 10.92 22.29 -2.09
N GLY A 241 10.66 23.32 -2.89
CA GLY A 241 10.85 24.72 -2.47
C GLY A 241 9.99 25.11 -1.27
N GLU A 242 8.77 24.58 -1.16
CA GLU A 242 7.92 24.75 0.03
C GLU A 242 8.54 24.09 1.27
N VAL A 243 9.13 22.89 1.12
CA VAL A 243 9.84 22.19 2.21
C VAL A 243 11.06 23.01 2.67
N VAL A 244 11.83 23.56 1.73
CA VAL A 244 12.98 24.43 2.03
C VAL A 244 12.52 25.66 2.82
N ALA A 245 11.43 26.31 2.39
CA ALA A 245 10.90 27.49 3.06
C ALA A 245 10.37 27.19 4.47
N ALA A 246 9.76 26.02 4.68
CA ALA A 246 9.30 25.57 5.98
C ALA A 246 10.44 25.19 6.94
N ASN A 247 11.56 24.69 6.41
CA ASN A 247 12.76 24.29 7.16
C ASN A 247 12.47 23.33 8.36
N PRO A 248 11.84 22.16 8.12
CA PRO A 248 11.56 21.18 9.18
C PRO A 248 12.84 20.48 9.69
N ASP A 249 12.77 19.82 10.84
CA ASP A 249 13.83 18.93 11.33
C ASP A 249 13.90 17.64 10.49
N ALA A 250 12.72 17.10 10.14
CA ALA A 250 12.56 15.88 9.37
C ALA A 250 11.58 16.05 8.20
N ILE A 251 11.75 15.22 7.18
CA ILE A 251 10.91 15.18 5.98
C ILE A 251 10.32 13.78 5.86
N MET A 252 9.00 13.69 5.77
CA MET A 252 8.28 12.44 5.55
C MET A 252 7.85 12.36 4.09
N LEU A 253 8.26 11.30 3.40
CA LEU A 253 7.96 11.05 2.00
C LEU A 253 6.97 9.88 1.89
N VAL A 254 5.74 10.17 1.48
CA VAL A 254 4.74 9.17 1.10
C VAL A 254 4.69 9.12 -0.42
N THR A 255 5.50 8.23 -1.01
CA THR A 255 5.77 8.20 -2.45
C THR A 255 5.93 6.77 -2.96
N PHE A 256 5.90 6.59 -4.28
CA PHE A 256 6.39 5.38 -4.94
C PHE A 256 7.73 5.67 -5.64
N ASP A 257 7.91 5.15 -6.85
CA ASP A 257 9.13 5.27 -7.66
C ASP A 257 9.53 6.73 -7.93
N GLU A 258 8.57 7.65 -8.08
CA GLU A 258 8.86 9.07 -8.28
C GLU A 258 9.58 9.74 -7.11
N GLY A 259 9.62 9.09 -5.93
CA GLY A 259 10.37 9.56 -4.76
C GLY A 259 11.85 9.76 -5.04
N SER A 260 12.46 9.01 -5.97
CA SER A 260 13.85 9.21 -6.39
C SER A 260 14.07 10.57 -7.06
N ARG A 261 13.12 11.05 -7.87
CA ARG A 261 13.14 12.39 -8.48
C ARG A 261 13.00 13.47 -7.40
N ILE A 262 12.08 13.30 -6.46
CA ILE A 262 11.91 14.21 -5.31
C ILE A 262 13.22 14.29 -4.51
N LEU A 263 13.83 13.15 -4.17
CA LEU A 263 15.09 13.09 -3.42
C LEU A 263 16.24 13.79 -4.17
N ARG A 264 16.32 13.65 -5.50
CA ARG A 264 17.32 14.39 -6.29
C ARG A 264 17.11 15.88 -6.21
N THR A 265 15.88 16.35 -6.42
CA THR A 265 15.54 17.78 -6.28
C THR A 265 15.84 18.28 -4.85
N MET A 266 15.59 17.48 -3.81
CA MET A 266 15.97 17.81 -2.44
C MET A 266 17.49 17.97 -2.27
N VAL A 267 18.29 17.09 -2.87
CA VAL A 267 19.76 17.21 -2.85
C VAL A 267 20.21 18.47 -3.58
N GLU A 268 19.66 18.76 -4.76
CA GLU A 268 19.96 19.94 -5.56
C GLU A 268 19.59 21.25 -4.82
N GLN A 269 18.50 21.24 -4.06
CA GLN A 269 18.06 22.37 -3.23
C GLN A 269 18.67 22.38 -1.82
N GLY A 270 19.60 21.46 -1.51
CA GLY A 270 20.40 21.48 -0.28
C GLY A 270 19.71 20.91 0.98
N ILE A 271 18.61 20.18 0.83
CA ILE A 271 17.85 19.54 1.93
C ILE A 271 17.78 18.01 1.81
N GLY A 272 18.70 17.40 1.07
CA GLY A 272 18.77 15.94 0.92
C GLY A 272 19.15 15.18 2.20
N PRO A 273 19.19 13.83 2.15
CA PRO A 273 19.37 12.96 3.33
C PRO A 273 20.67 13.14 4.12
N LYS A 274 21.69 13.82 3.55
CA LYS A 274 22.93 14.18 4.27
C LYS A 274 22.78 15.42 5.16
N VAL A 275 21.70 16.18 4.99
CA VAL A 275 21.44 17.46 5.68
C VAL A 275 20.21 17.36 6.58
N LYS A 276 19.16 16.65 6.14
CA LYS A 276 17.91 16.46 6.87
C LYS A 276 17.63 14.98 7.10
N LYS A 277 16.92 14.67 8.19
CA LYS A 277 16.35 13.33 8.37
C LYS A 277 15.21 13.14 7.38
N VAL A 278 15.24 12.05 6.62
CA VAL A 278 14.22 11.74 5.62
C VAL A 278 13.69 10.35 5.92
N TYR A 279 12.37 10.25 6.03
CA TYR A 279 11.65 9.02 6.31
C TYR A 279 10.78 8.66 5.12
N GLY A 280 10.73 7.37 4.81
CA GLY A 280 9.83 6.80 3.81
C GLY A 280 8.79 5.88 4.45
N CYS A 281 7.95 5.30 3.62
CA CYS A 281 6.90 4.35 3.98
C CYS A 281 7.02 3.05 3.15
N ASP A 282 6.01 2.19 3.20
CA ASP A 282 5.97 0.92 2.46
C ASP A 282 6.04 1.13 0.94
N GLY A 283 5.52 2.26 0.42
CA GLY A 283 5.65 2.64 -1.00
C GLY A 283 7.10 2.87 -1.45
N ASN A 284 8.03 3.11 -0.52
CA ASN A 284 9.45 3.34 -0.79
C ASN A 284 10.25 2.03 -0.80
N MET A 285 9.79 1.07 -1.61
CA MET A 285 10.22 -0.32 -1.53
C MET A 285 11.70 -0.54 -1.86
N GLY A 286 12.36 -1.35 -1.01
CA GLY A 286 13.59 -2.02 -1.38
C GLY A 286 14.78 -1.09 -1.64
N ASN A 287 15.86 -1.69 -2.14
CA ASN A 287 16.98 -0.92 -2.69
C ASN A 287 16.62 -0.22 -4.02
N ALA A 288 15.43 -0.46 -4.57
CA ALA A 288 14.96 0.13 -5.82
C ALA A 288 14.92 1.67 -5.75
N LEU A 289 14.55 2.25 -4.61
CA LEU A 289 14.60 3.71 -4.42
C LEU A 289 16.03 4.25 -4.59
N GLY A 290 17.01 3.59 -3.96
CA GLY A 290 18.43 3.96 -4.07
C GLY A 290 18.98 3.74 -5.48
N GLU A 291 18.60 2.64 -6.14
CA GLU A 291 18.97 2.35 -7.52
C GLU A 291 18.39 3.36 -8.51
N ASN A 292 17.13 3.75 -8.34
CA ASN A 292 16.47 4.78 -9.15
C ASN A 292 17.11 6.15 -8.90
N PHE A 293 17.44 6.47 -7.65
CA PHE A 293 18.17 7.69 -7.30
C PHE A 293 19.50 7.78 -8.07
N ASP A 294 20.34 6.74 -7.97
CA ASP A 294 21.65 6.68 -8.62
C ASP A 294 21.54 6.68 -10.17
N ALA A 295 20.50 6.04 -10.71
CA ALA A 295 20.24 5.97 -12.14
C ALA A 295 19.66 7.27 -12.74
N GLY A 296 19.32 8.26 -11.90
CA GLY A 296 18.65 9.48 -12.35
C GLY A 296 17.22 9.26 -12.84
N LYS A 297 16.62 8.12 -12.48
CA LYS A 297 15.24 7.74 -12.83
C LYS A 297 14.29 8.19 -11.75
#